data_AF-A0A3N5VW11-F1
#
_entry.id   AF-A0A3N5VW11-F1
#
_cell.length_a   1.000
_cell.length_b   1.000
_cell.length_c   1.000
_cell.angle_alpha   90.00
_cell.angle_beta   90.00
_cell.angle_gamma   90.00
#
_symmetry.space_group_name_H-M   'P 1'
#
loop_
_entity.id
_entity.type
_entity.pdbx_description
1 polymer ?
#
loop_
_entity_poly.entity_id
_entity_poly.type
_entity_poly.pdbx_seq_one_letter_code
_entity_poly.pdbx_strand_id
1 'polypeptide(L)'
;KLALAIGDSWGGLFDCAWFHFSGRIPESATGLPVVLILDVNGEMLVVDSLGNPLRGLTNGSSVYDYSLGTPGKRILPVTSRAEAGQIIDVWADAGCNDLFGNLQNNGTVKEAFIAVCNEEVRGLYYDYEVLLDFLKVLPPNSPRYHQVLTALNDATWRLAHGCTNVEAQAARARLAPVLARRGGDPMLNISAIGHAHMDLGWLWPIRETKRKGARTFATALENMERYPNYIFGASQPQLFQWMKEDYPELYERIKQKISEGRIEPQGAMWVEADTNLSGAEALVRQVLLGKRFFQKEFGAEINYLWLPDVFGYSAALPQILKKSGVDYFMTQKMSWNQVNIFPHHSFYWQGIDGSAVLAHMLPEETYNSPAGPRAVMKIEDNYKDKGVSEHALMLFGIGDGGGGPGEEHLERLERIQNLAGLSPVRQETAACFFEQWAKDAERSDGTARSFGTRGFPAWVGELYLERHSGTLTTEAKNKWYNRRMEQALRELEWTAIFAGGEYPSARLEAIWREVLLYQFHDILPGSSIKRVYDESLARYREMFEEVEELTCRAEDRLA
;
A
#
# COMPACT_ATOMS: atom_id res chain seq x y z
N LYS A 1 -26.63 -22.11 10.58
CA LYS A 1 -27.03 -20.69 10.42
C LYS A 1 -27.32 -20.15 11.81
N LEU A 2 -26.51 -19.21 12.29
CA LEU A 2 -26.72 -18.52 13.57
C LEU A 2 -27.45 -17.21 13.29
N ALA A 3 -28.42 -16.84 14.12
CA ALA A 3 -29.02 -15.51 14.08
C ALA A 3 -28.30 -14.67 15.14
N LEU A 4 -27.66 -13.58 14.72
CA LEU A 4 -26.87 -12.70 15.57
C LEU A 4 -27.58 -11.34 15.67
N ALA A 5 -27.63 -10.80 16.89
CA ALA A 5 -28.02 -9.42 17.15
C ALA A 5 -26.79 -8.53 17.33
N ILE A 6 -27.00 -7.21 17.26
CA ILE A 6 -25.96 -6.24 17.63
C ILE A 6 -25.57 -6.48 19.09
N GLY A 7 -24.27 -6.61 19.34
CA GLY A 7 -23.67 -6.97 20.63
C GLY A 7 -23.30 -8.44 20.76
N ASP A 8 -23.83 -9.33 19.92
CA ASP A 8 -23.52 -10.76 20.00
C ASP A 8 -22.11 -11.06 19.47
N SER A 9 -21.38 -11.93 20.17
CA SER A 9 -20.10 -12.47 19.71
C SER A 9 -20.33 -13.54 18.65
N TRP A 10 -19.49 -13.55 17.61
CA TRP A 10 -19.62 -14.47 16.49
C TRP A 10 -18.38 -15.35 16.23
N GLY A 11 -17.23 -15.04 16.85
CA GLY A 11 -16.02 -15.86 16.71
C GLY A 11 -14.84 -15.38 17.56
N GLY A 12 -13.82 -16.21 17.65
CA GLY A 12 -12.51 -15.88 18.23
C GLY A 12 -11.49 -15.43 17.19
N LEU A 13 -10.27 -15.10 17.62
CA LEU A 13 -9.24 -14.56 16.74
C LEU A 13 -8.95 -15.46 15.52
N PHE A 14 -9.06 -14.89 14.32
CA PHE A 14 -8.90 -15.55 13.02
C PHE A 14 -9.96 -16.58 12.64
N ASP A 15 -11.04 -16.71 13.41
CA ASP A 15 -12.24 -17.41 12.95
C ASP A 15 -12.81 -16.69 11.72
N CYS A 16 -13.38 -17.47 10.82
CA CYS A 16 -13.95 -16.96 9.57
C CYS A 16 -15.44 -17.33 9.53
N ALA A 17 -16.28 -16.40 9.06
CA ALA A 17 -17.71 -16.63 8.96
C ALA A 17 -18.30 -15.96 7.74
N TRP A 18 -19.29 -16.60 7.12
CA TRP A 18 -20.13 -15.97 6.12
C TRP A 18 -21.28 -15.23 6.80
N PHE A 19 -21.34 -13.92 6.59
CA PHE A 19 -22.43 -13.08 7.04
C PHE A 19 -23.46 -12.89 5.93
N HIS A 20 -24.72 -13.00 6.31
CA HIS A 20 -25.87 -12.70 5.45
C HIS A 20 -26.68 -11.58 6.09
N PHE A 21 -26.51 -10.36 5.59
CA PHE A 21 -27.29 -9.20 6.01
C PHE A 21 -28.53 -9.10 5.13
N SER A 22 -29.70 -9.18 5.75
CA SER A 22 -30.99 -9.10 5.05
C SER A 22 -31.91 -8.10 5.72
N GLY A 23 -32.69 -7.38 4.91
CA GLY A 23 -33.58 -6.34 5.40
C GLY A 23 -34.46 -5.75 4.30
N ARG A 24 -35.25 -4.73 4.64
CA ARG A 24 -36.05 -3.97 3.69
C ARG A 24 -35.80 -2.49 3.90
N ILE A 25 -35.65 -1.74 2.80
CA ILE A 25 -35.54 -0.29 2.89
C ILE A 25 -36.87 0.28 3.40
N PRO A 26 -36.85 1.10 4.47
CA PRO A 26 -38.06 1.70 5.02
C PRO A 26 -38.67 2.74 4.07
N GLU A 27 -39.98 2.93 4.14
CA GLU A 27 -40.70 3.90 3.30
C GLU A 27 -40.16 5.34 3.46
N SER A 28 -39.68 5.69 4.65
CA SER A 28 -39.09 7.00 4.94
C SER A 28 -37.81 7.31 4.14
N ALA A 29 -37.16 6.30 3.56
CA ALA A 29 -35.95 6.47 2.75
C ALA A 29 -36.24 6.53 1.23
N THR A 30 -37.51 6.47 0.82
CA THR A 30 -37.90 6.46 -0.60
C THR A 30 -37.36 7.69 -1.33
N GLY A 31 -36.68 7.46 -2.44
CA GLY A 31 -36.08 8.50 -3.28
C GLY A 31 -34.75 9.04 -2.77
N LEU A 32 -34.24 8.57 -1.64
CA LEU A 32 -32.98 9.03 -1.03
C LEU A 32 -31.83 8.05 -1.28
N PRO A 33 -30.56 8.50 -1.20
CA PRO A 33 -29.40 7.63 -1.22
C PRO A 33 -29.33 6.78 0.04
N VAL A 34 -29.30 5.45 -0.11
CA VAL A 34 -29.26 4.50 1.00
C VAL A 34 -27.93 3.78 1.02
N VAL A 35 -27.38 3.67 2.23
CA VAL A 35 -26.15 2.94 2.55
C VAL A 35 -26.40 1.99 3.71
N LEU A 36 -25.57 0.96 3.83
CA LEU A 36 -25.46 0.15 5.03
C LEU A 36 -24.26 0.59 5.86
N ILE A 37 -24.42 0.60 7.18
CA ILE A 37 -23.33 0.73 8.14
C ILE A 37 -23.14 -0.65 8.76
N LEU A 38 -22.08 -1.33 8.33
CA LEU A 38 -21.76 -2.69 8.74
C LEU A 38 -20.40 -2.73 9.44
N ASP A 39 -20.39 -3.14 10.69
CA ASP A 39 -19.17 -3.34 11.47
C ASP A 39 -19.37 -4.58 12.36
N VAL A 40 -18.58 -5.62 12.10
CA VAL A 40 -18.61 -6.87 12.88
C VAL A 40 -17.39 -7.00 13.81
N ASN A 41 -16.72 -5.89 14.12
CA ASN A 41 -15.42 -5.87 14.82
C ASN A 41 -14.39 -6.81 14.18
N GLY A 42 -14.47 -6.93 12.87
CA GLY A 42 -13.58 -7.72 12.05
C GLY A 42 -13.55 -7.17 10.63
N GLU A 43 -12.77 -7.80 9.79
CA GLU A 43 -12.67 -7.44 8.39
C GLU A 43 -13.72 -8.21 7.57
N MET A 44 -14.30 -7.60 6.55
CA MET A 44 -15.26 -8.26 5.67
C MET A 44 -14.92 -8.06 4.19
N LEU A 45 -15.25 -9.05 3.37
CA LEU A 45 -15.27 -8.96 1.92
C LEU A 45 -16.69 -9.15 1.43
N VAL A 46 -17.33 -8.08 0.98
CA VAL A 46 -18.66 -8.12 0.37
C VAL A 46 -18.53 -8.73 -1.02
N VAL A 47 -19.46 -9.61 -1.38
CA VAL A 47 -19.47 -10.32 -2.67
C VAL A 47 -20.80 -10.17 -3.40
N ASP A 48 -20.79 -10.44 -4.71
CA ASP A 48 -22.01 -10.57 -5.51
C ASP A 48 -22.70 -11.94 -5.31
N SER A 49 -23.78 -12.19 -6.05
CA SER A 49 -24.55 -13.43 -5.99
C SER A 49 -23.79 -14.68 -6.49
N LEU A 50 -22.67 -14.48 -7.19
CA LEU A 50 -21.78 -15.54 -7.66
C LEU A 50 -20.56 -15.72 -6.73
N GLY A 51 -20.42 -14.89 -5.69
CA GLY A 51 -19.29 -14.91 -4.77
C GLY A 51 -18.10 -14.05 -5.21
N ASN A 52 -18.25 -13.21 -6.25
CA ASN A 52 -17.14 -12.37 -6.70
C ASN A 52 -16.91 -11.18 -5.76
N PRO A 53 -15.65 -10.86 -5.43
CA PRO A 53 -15.30 -9.71 -4.59
C PRO A 53 -15.82 -8.37 -5.13
N LEU A 54 -16.61 -7.66 -4.31
CA LEU A 54 -17.12 -6.32 -4.62
C LEU A 54 -16.42 -5.21 -3.85
N ARG A 55 -16.31 -5.34 -2.52
CA ARG A 55 -15.74 -4.31 -1.66
C ARG A 55 -15.23 -4.88 -0.35
N GLY A 56 -14.09 -4.41 0.13
CA GLY A 56 -13.61 -4.67 1.47
C GLY A 56 -14.22 -3.71 2.48
N LEU A 57 -14.61 -4.23 3.65
CA LEU A 57 -14.97 -3.43 4.81
C LEU A 57 -13.96 -3.68 5.94
N THR A 58 -13.58 -2.60 6.61
CA THR A 58 -12.64 -2.61 7.73
C THR A 58 -13.32 -2.00 8.94
N ASN A 59 -13.26 -2.69 10.06
CA ASN A 59 -13.91 -2.26 11.29
C ASN A 59 -13.35 -0.93 11.82
N GLY A 60 -14.20 -0.12 12.45
CA GLY A 60 -13.80 1.17 13.03
C GLY A 60 -13.09 1.05 14.38
N SER A 61 -13.00 -0.15 14.95
CA SER A 61 -12.35 -0.44 16.22
C SER A 61 -10.88 -0.86 16.05
N SER A 62 -10.37 -0.89 14.81
CA SER A 62 -9.02 -1.34 14.51
C SER A 62 -7.99 -0.45 15.18
N VAL A 63 -6.94 -1.06 15.71
CA VAL A 63 -5.76 -0.32 16.17
C VAL A 63 -5.07 0.24 14.93
N TYR A 64 -4.80 1.55 14.89
CA TYR A 64 -4.01 2.22 13.85
C TYR A 64 -3.48 3.54 14.41
N ASP A 65 -2.40 4.07 13.85
CA ASP A 65 -1.96 5.41 14.19
C ASP A 65 -2.96 6.44 13.64
N TYR A 66 -3.83 6.95 14.52
CA TYR A 66 -4.84 7.96 14.16
C TYR A 66 -4.25 9.26 13.62
N SER A 67 -2.96 9.51 13.82
CA SER A 67 -2.27 10.63 13.17
C SER A 67 -2.08 10.38 11.66
N LEU A 68 -2.07 9.13 11.19
CA LEU A 68 -1.95 8.77 9.77
C LEU A 68 -3.32 8.61 9.09
N GLY A 69 -4.42 8.69 9.85
CA GLY A 69 -5.78 8.57 9.36
C GLY A 69 -6.65 7.74 10.30
N THR A 70 -7.95 7.70 10.06
CA THR A 70 -8.85 6.83 10.85
C THR A 70 -9.10 5.53 10.07
N PRO A 71 -8.75 4.36 10.61
CA PRO A 71 -9.17 3.10 10.00
C PRO A 71 -10.68 2.97 10.13
N GLY A 72 -11.35 2.39 9.13
CA GLY A 72 -12.80 2.17 9.21
C GLY A 72 -13.52 2.37 7.88
N LYS A 73 -13.60 1.32 7.08
CA LYS A 73 -14.39 1.28 5.84
C LYS A 73 -15.67 0.51 6.10
N ARG A 74 -16.59 1.08 6.87
CA ARG A 74 -17.83 0.41 7.32
C ARG A 74 -19.08 0.73 6.50
N ILE A 75 -18.96 1.66 5.56
CA ILE A 75 -20.08 2.14 4.75
C ILE A 75 -20.12 1.35 3.44
N LEU A 76 -21.26 0.71 3.16
CA LEU A 76 -21.54 0.03 1.90
C LEU A 76 -22.68 0.75 1.15
N PRO A 77 -22.41 1.39 0.00
CA PRO A 77 -23.45 1.96 -0.84
C PRO A 77 -24.42 0.89 -1.35
N VAL A 78 -25.73 1.17 -1.31
CA VAL A 78 -26.76 0.26 -1.85
C VAL A 78 -27.40 0.84 -3.10
N THR A 79 -27.88 2.08 -3.02
CA THR A 79 -28.53 2.77 -4.15
C THR A 79 -28.49 4.28 -3.94
N SER A 80 -28.39 5.03 -5.04
CA SER A 80 -28.50 6.50 -5.03
C SER A 80 -29.96 6.99 -4.92
N ARG A 81 -30.94 6.14 -5.24
CA ARG A 81 -32.35 6.45 -5.17
C ARG A 81 -33.15 5.22 -4.77
N ALA A 82 -33.51 5.13 -3.50
CA ALA A 82 -34.15 3.94 -2.96
C ALA A 82 -35.66 3.84 -3.29
N GLU A 83 -36.13 2.60 -3.43
CA GLU A 83 -37.55 2.28 -3.54
C GLU A 83 -38.07 1.68 -2.23
N ALA A 84 -39.30 2.06 -1.84
CA ALA A 84 -39.93 1.54 -0.64
C ALA A 84 -40.04 0.01 -0.67
N GLY A 85 -39.59 -0.66 0.40
CA GLY A 85 -39.69 -2.12 0.51
C GLY A 85 -38.68 -2.90 -0.34
N GLN A 86 -37.77 -2.22 -1.06
CA GLN A 86 -36.64 -2.83 -1.76
C GLN A 86 -35.88 -3.75 -0.79
N ILE A 87 -35.58 -4.96 -1.25
CA ILE A 87 -34.93 -5.99 -0.45
C ILE A 87 -33.42 -5.71 -0.40
N ILE A 88 -32.88 -5.77 0.80
CA ILE A 88 -31.44 -5.80 1.05
C ILE A 88 -31.06 -7.27 1.18
N ASP A 89 -30.12 -7.71 0.35
CA ASP A 89 -29.55 -9.05 0.35
C ASP A 89 -28.03 -8.93 0.12
N VAL A 90 -27.26 -8.93 1.21
CA VAL A 90 -25.82 -8.72 1.18
C VAL A 90 -25.11 -9.88 1.84
N TRP A 91 -24.15 -10.45 1.11
CA TRP A 91 -23.28 -11.52 1.59
C TRP A 91 -21.86 -11.00 1.76
N ALA A 92 -21.21 -11.42 2.85
CA ALA A 92 -19.82 -11.07 3.09
C ALA A 92 -19.05 -12.21 3.76
N ASP A 93 -17.82 -12.44 3.30
CA ASP A 93 -16.84 -13.28 3.98
C ASP A 93 -16.12 -12.46 5.06
N ALA A 94 -16.25 -12.84 6.33
CA ALA A 94 -15.70 -12.10 7.47
C ALA A 94 -14.52 -12.83 8.12
N GLY A 95 -13.51 -12.08 8.55
CA GLY A 95 -12.40 -12.53 9.40
C GLY A 95 -12.48 -11.86 10.77
N CYS A 96 -12.45 -12.66 11.85
CA CYS A 96 -12.55 -12.17 13.22
C CYS A 96 -11.19 -11.68 13.70
N ASN A 97 -10.73 -10.61 13.06
CA ASN A 97 -9.49 -9.91 13.33
C ASN A 97 -9.60 -8.51 12.72
N ASP A 98 -8.88 -7.54 13.27
CA ASP A 98 -8.74 -6.23 12.69
C ASP A 98 -7.66 -6.17 11.60
N LEU A 99 -7.34 -4.94 11.15
CA LEU A 99 -6.34 -4.68 10.15
C LEU A 99 -4.97 -5.24 10.53
N PHE A 100 -4.63 -5.31 11.81
CA PHE A 100 -3.33 -5.77 12.32
C PHE A 100 -3.38 -7.17 12.94
N GLY A 101 -4.45 -7.94 12.69
CA GLY A 101 -4.54 -9.31 13.19
C GLY A 101 -4.91 -9.42 14.67
N ASN A 102 -5.56 -8.40 15.26
CA ASN A 102 -6.02 -8.41 16.66
C ASN A 102 -7.52 -8.68 16.77
N LEU A 103 -7.94 -9.30 17.87
CA LEU A 103 -9.35 -9.49 18.18
C LEU A 103 -9.91 -8.22 18.82
N GLN A 104 -10.87 -7.57 18.17
CA GLN A 104 -11.50 -6.35 18.68
C GLN A 104 -12.84 -6.66 19.34
N ASN A 105 -13.09 -6.07 20.52
CA ASN A 105 -14.36 -6.14 21.24
C ASN A 105 -15.01 -7.54 21.27
N ASN A 106 -14.18 -8.57 21.48
CA ASN A 106 -14.58 -9.99 21.53
C ASN A 106 -15.32 -10.49 20.27
N GLY A 107 -15.00 -9.94 19.09
CA GLY A 107 -15.57 -10.37 17.82
C GLY A 107 -17.09 -10.25 17.82
N THR A 108 -17.61 -9.06 18.16
CA THR A 108 -19.05 -8.81 18.26
C THR A 108 -19.59 -8.08 17.04
N VAL A 109 -20.85 -8.32 16.70
CA VAL A 109 -21.56 -7.49 15.71
C VAL A 109 -21.79 -6.11 16.32
N LYS A 110 -21.05 -5.09 15.88
CA LYS A 110 -21.12 -3.72 16.41
C LYS A 110 -22.22 -2.91 15.76
N GLU A 111 -22.32 -2.99 14.44
CA GLU A 111 -23.23 -2.19 13.63
C GLU A 111 -23.80 -3.03 12.48
N ALA A 112 -25.11 -2.87 12.26
CA ALA A 112 -25.82 -3.45 11.13
C ALA A 112 -27.05 -2.56 10.83
N PHE A 113 -26.80 -1.34 10.35
CA PHE A 113 -27.82 -0.31 10.18
C PHE A 113 -28.08 0.03 8.71
N ILE A 114 -29.33 0.36 8.41
CA ILE A 114 -29.72 1.03 7.17
C ILE A 114 -29.69 2.54 7.44
N ALA A 115 -28.94 3.30 6.65
CA ALA A 115 -28.81 4.73 6.80
C ALA A 115 -29.06 5.48 5.49
N VAL A 116 -29.51 6.73 5.59
CA VAL A 116 -29.58 7.65 4.46
C VAL A 116 -28.29 8.46 4.43
N CYS A 117 -27.58 8.44 3.30
CA CYS A 117 -26.40 9.26 3.12
C CYS A 117 -26.81 10.67 2.68
N ASN A 118 -26.47 11.67 3.51
CA ASN A 118 -26.66 13.06 3.15
C ASN A 118 -25.40 13.60 2.45
N GLU A 119 -25.47 13.65 1.13
CA GLU A 119 -24.37 14.07 0.27
C GLU A 119 -23.89 15.50 0.52
N GLU A 120 -24.80 16.42 0.86
CA GLU A 120 -24.43 17.81 1.14
C GLU A 120 -23.67 17.94 2.46
N VAL A 121 -24.12 17.21 3.49
CA VAL A 121 -23.45 17.19 4.79
C VAL A 121 -22.09 16.49 4.67
N ARG A 122 -21.99 15.42 3.86
CA ARG A 122 -20.72 14.75 3.56
C ARG A 122 -19.74 15.69 2.85
N GLY A 123 -20.20 16.42 1.84
CA GLY A 123 -19.38 17.41 1.15
C GLY A 123 -18.88 18.51 2.10
N LEU A 124 -19.76 19.02 2.97
CA LEU A 124 -19.42 19.99 4.01
C LEU A 124 -18.36 19.45 4.98
N TYR A 125 -18.49 18.20 5.42
CA TYR A 125 -17.54 17.58 6.34
C TYR A 125 -16.11 17.66 5.79
N TYR A 126 -15.89 17.26 4.54
CA TYR A 126 -14.55 17.32 3.93
C TYR A 126 -14.10 18.74 3.60
N ASP A 127 -15.01 19.62 3.17
CA ASP A 127 -14.70 21.04 2.94
C ASP A 127 -14.17 21.70 4.24
N TYR A 128 -14.84 21.41 5.36
CA TYR A 128 -14.48 21.95 6.67
C TYR A 128 -13.21 21.28 7.23
N GLU A 129 -13.09 19.95 7.15
CA GLU A 129 -11.95 19.20 7.67
C GLU A 129 -10.64 19.58 6.98
N VAL A 130 -10.63 19.68 5.64
CA VAL A 130 -9.45 20.11 4.88
C VAL A 130 -9.04 21.53 5.26
N LEU A 131 -9.98 22.47 5.35
CA LEU A 131 -9.66 23.85 5.72
C LEU A 131 -9.20 23.96 7.18
N LEU A 132 -9.75 23.16 8.08
CA LEU A 132 -9.31 23.11 9.47
C LEU A 132 -7.88 22.56 9.58
N ASP A 133 -7.54 21.52 8.81
CA ASP A 133 -6.17 21.01 8.75
C ASP A 133 -5.22 22.01 8.09
N PHE A 134 -5.67 22.68 7.02
CA PHE A 134 -4.90 23.74 6.34
C PHE A 134 -4.59 24.91 7.26
N LEU A 135 -5.52 25.30 8.13
CA LEU A 135 -5.31 26.36 9.10
C LEU A 135 -4.14 26.06 10.05
N LYS A 136 -3.87 24.79 10.36
CA LYS A 136 -2.78 24.38 11.27
C LYS A 136 -1.39 24.59 10.66
N VAL A 137 -1.28 24.62 9.33
CA VAL A 137 0.00 24.75 8.61
C VAL A 137 0.24 26.13 8.02
N LEU A 138 -0.80 26.96 7.93
CA LEU A 138 -0.65 28.34 7.47
C LEU A 138 0.05 29.21 8.52
N PRO A 139 0.91 30.16 8.11
CA PRO A 139 1.50 31.12 9.03
C PRO A 139 0.40 31.94 9.73
N PRO A 140 0.34 32.00 11.07
CA PRO A 140 -0.77 32.60 11.81
C PRO A 140 -1.04 34.08 11.49
N ASN A 141 0.00 34.83 11.13
CA ASN A 141 -0.09 36.25 10.80
C ASN A 141 -0.38 36.51 9.30
N SER A 142 -0.57 35.47 8.48
CA SER A 142 -0.79 35.63 7.04
C SER A 142 -2.24 36.03 6.73
N PRO A 143 -2.49 36.85 5.69
CA PRO A 143 -3.85 37.12 5.22
C PRO A 143 -4.63 35.85 4.86
N ARG A 144 -3.92 34.82 4.36
CA ARG A 144 -4.52 33.53 3.99
C ARG A 144 -5.07 32.80 5.22
N TYR A 145 -4.33 32.78 6.32
CA TYR A 145 -4.76 32.21 7.60
C TYR A 145 -6.06 32.86 8.08
N HIS A 146 -6.11 34.20 8.14
CA HIS A 146 -7.31 34.91 8.61
C HIS A 146 -8.52 34.74 7.70
N GLN A 147 -8.31 34.64 6.38
CA GLN A 147 -9.40 34.34 5.42
C GLN A 147 -10.01 32.97 5.68
N VAL A 148 -9.17 31.94 5.86
CA VAL A 148 -9.63 30.57 6.15
C VAL A 148 -10.32 30.50 7.51
N LEU A 149 -9.74 31.09 8.55
CA LEU A 149 -10.33 31.14 9.89
C LEU A 149 -11.70 31.82 9.89
N THR A 150 -11.83 32.94 9.18
CA THR A 150 -13.11 33.66 9.06
C THR A 150 -14.15 32.81 8.34
N ALA A 151 -13.78 32.16 7.24
CA ALA A 151 -14.69 31.28 6.50
C ALA A 151 -15.16 30.08 7.34
N LEU A 152 -14.25 29.45 8.10
CA LEU A 152 -14.59 28.37 9.03
C LEU A 152 -15.56 28.85 10.11
N ASN A 153 -15.28 29.99 10.75
CA ASN A 153 -16.15 30.58 11.76
C ASN A 153 -17.54 30.92 11.20
N ASP A 154 -17.61 31.52 10.02
CA ASP A 154 -18.87 31.82 9.33
C ASP A 154 -19.66 30.55 9.00
N ALA A 155 -18.99 29.47 8.59
CA ALA A 155 -19.62 28.18 8.37
C ALA A 155 -20.16 27.60 9.68
N THR A 156 -19.40 27.66 10.78
CA THR A 156 -19.85 27.24 12.11
C THR A 156 -21.13 27.98 12.54
N TRP A 157 -21.21 29.30 12.31
CA TRP A 157 -22.42 30.07 12.62
C TRP A 157 -23.65 29.61 11.83
N ARG A 158 -23.48 29.11 10.59
CA ARG A 158 -24.58 28.53 9.80
C ARG A 158 -25.08 27.20 10.37
N LEU A 159 -24.23 26.49 11.10
CA LEU A 159 -24.52 25.18 11.68
C LEU A 159 -25.02 25.27 13.14
N ALA A 160 -25.09 26.47 13.71
CA ALA A 160 -25.39 26.69 15.13
C ALA A 160 -26.75 26.12 15.60
N HIS A 161 -27.71 25.93 14.68
CA HIS A 161 -29.07 25.47 14.97
C HIS A 161 -29.42 24.14 14.32
N GLY A 162 -28.45 23.46 13.69
CA GLY A 162 -28.67 22.20 13.00
C GLY A 162 -27.80 22.04 11.75
N CYS A 163 -27.85 20.84 11.16
CA CYS A 163 -27.11 20.49 9.95
C CYS A 163 -28.03 19.76 8.96
N THR A 164 -29.07 20.43 8.47
CA THR A 164 -29.85 19.93 7.33
C THR A 164 -29.16 20.29 6.01
N ASN A 165 -29.71 19.87 4.86
CA ASN A 165 -29.18 20.25 3.55
C ASN A 165 -29.07 21.77 3.39
N VAL A 166 -30.04 22.53 3.94
CA VAL A 166 -30.08 23.99 3.78
C VAL A 166 -28.93 24.64 4.55
N GLU A 167 -28.73 24.28 5.83
CA GLU A 167 -27.62 24.81 6.61
C GLU A 167 -26.27 24.33 6.04
N ALA A 168 -26.20 23.09 5.56
CA ALA A 168 -24.99 22.56 4.98
C ALA A 168 -24.58 23.31 3.69
N GLN A 169 -25.52 23.53 2.77
CA GLN A 169 -25.28 24.33 1.56
C GLN A 169 -24.88 25.78 1.91
N ALA A 170 -25.55 26.39 2.90
CA ALA A 170 -25.22 27.74 3.35
C ALA A 170 -23.82 27.83 3.98
N ALA A 171 -23.40 26.81 4.73
CA ALA A 171 -22.05 26.70 5.30
C ALA A 171 -21.00 26.47 4.20
N ARG A 172 -21.23 25.54 3.28
CA ARG A 172 -20.34 25.29 2.13
C ARG A 172 -20.14 26.52 1.27
N ALA A 173 -21.20 27.32 1.06
CA ALA A 173 -21.10 28.59 0.34
C ALA A 173 -20.12 29.59 0.99
N ARG A 174 -19.85 29.48 2.30
CA ARG A 174 -18.83 30.28 3.01
C ARG A 174 -17.42 29.74 2.82
N LEU A 175 -17.27 28.43 2.72
CA LEU A 175 -15.99 27.74 2.52
C LEU A 175 -15.53 27.76 1.05
N ALA A 176 -16.48 27.71 0.10
CA ALA A 176 -16.18 27.59 -1.33
C ALA A 176 -15.23 28.67 -1.86
N PRO A 177 -15.36 29.98 -1.52
CA PRO A 177 -14.45 31.01 -2.02
C PRO A 177 -13.00 30.83 -1.56
N VAL A 178 -12.77 30.26 -0.37
CA VAL A 178 -11.40 30.03 0.13
C VAL A 178 -10.78 28.77 -0.46
N LEU A 179 -11.58 27.72 -0.69
CA LEU A 179 -11.17 26.48 -1.38
C LEU A 179 -10.93 26.68 -2.88
N ALA A 180 -11.70 27.55 -3.52
CA ALA A 180 -11.58 27.81 -4.96
C ALA A 180 -10.32 28.59 -5.34
N ARG A 181 -9.60 29.17 -4.38
CA ARG A 181 -8.35 29.88 -4.68
C ARG A 181 -7.27 28.87 -5.03
N ARG A 182 -6.81 28.94 -6.28
CA ARG A 182 -5.76 28.07 -6.82
C ARG A 182 -4.49 28.83 -7.14
N GLY A 183 -3.35 28.13 -7.11
CA GLY A 183 -2.07 28.63 -7.57
C GLY A 183 -1.23 29.39 -6.54
N GLY A 184 -0.14 29.99 -7.03
CA GLY A 184 0.97 30.55 -6.28
C GLY A 184 2.25 30.40 -7.11
N ASP A 185 3.40 30.73 -6.53
CA ASP A 185 4.71 30.27 -7.03
C ASP A 185 5.01 28.96 -6.27
N PRO A 186 4.76 27.77 -6.87
CA PRO A 186 4.82 26.50 -6.16
C PRO A 186 6.24 26.19 -5.72
N MET A 187 6.43 25.79 -4.45
CA MET A 187 7.75 25.44 -3.95
C MET A 187 8.19 24.04 -4.42
N LEU A 188 7.23 23.11 -4.55
CA LEU A 188 7.41 21.76 -5.06
C LEU A 188 6.26 21.35 -5.99
N ASN A 189 6.45 20.27 -6.75
CA ASN A 189 5.43 19.51 -7.45
C ASN A 189 5.35 18.12 -6.81
N ILE A 190 4.20 17.78 -6.23
CA ILE A 190 4.03 16.52 -5.49
C ILE A 190 3.23 15.53 -6.33
N SER A 191 3.89 14.44 -6.73
CA SER A 191 3.23 13.28 -7.34
C SER A 191 2.66 12.40 -6.22
N ALA A 192 1.35 12.19 -6.22
CA ALA A 192 0.66 11.38 -5.23
C ALA A 192 0.22 10.05 -5.85
N ILE A 193 0.52 8.93 -5.20
CA ILE A 193 0.06 7.62 -5.61
C ILE A 193 -0.62 6.89 -4.46
N GLY A 194 -1.79 6.31 -4.77
CA GLY A 194 -2.50 5.48 -3.83
C GLY A 194 -1.71 4.20 -3.61
N HIS A 195 -1.49 3.86 -2.34
CA HIS A 195 -0.64 2.74 -1.97
C HIS A 195 -1.30 1.94 -0.85
N ALA A 196 -1.16 0.61 -0.92
CA ALA A 196 -1.55 -0.29 0.16
C ALA A 196 -0.40 -1.25 0.43
N HIS A 197 0.52 -0.84 1.30
CA HIS A 197 1.55 -1.76 1.76
C HIS A 197 0.91 -2.99 2.39
N MET A 198 1.30 -4.18 1.92
CA MET A 198 0.66 -5.42 2.29
C MET A 198 1.70 -6.46 2.69
N ASP A 199 1.77 -6.71 4.00
CA ASP A 199 2.65 -7.74 4.51
C ASP A 199 2.14 -9.12 4.15
N LEU A 200 3.01 -9.92 3.53
CA LEU A 200 2.63 -11.25 3.06
C LEU A 200 2.44 -12.24 4.22
N GLY A 201 3.08 -11.95 5.35
CA GLY A 201 2.86 -12.60 6.64
C GLY A 201 3.58 -11.84 7.74
N TRP A 202 2.82 -11.22 8.64
CA TRP A 202 3.36 -10.46 9.78
C TRP A 202 2.60 -10.81 11.05
N LEU A 203 1.56 -10.04 11.41
CA LEU A 203 0.71 -10.30 12.56
C LEU A 203 -0.46 -11.23 12.28
N TRP A 204 -0.53 -11.77 11.06
CA TRP A 204 -1.54 -12.72 10.60
C TRP A 204 -0.89 -13.82 9.74
N PRO A 205 -1.53 -14.99 9.59
CA PRO A 205 -1.04 -16.05 8.72
C PRO A 205 -1.18 -15.70 7.24
N ILE A 206 -0.38 -16.33 6.38
CA ILE A 206 -0.33 -16.06 4.92
C ILE A 206 -1.71 -16.20 4.27
N ARG A 207 -2.53 -17.16 4.73
CA ARG A 207 -3.91 -17.35 4.26
C ARG A 207 -4.78 -16.09 4.40
N GLU A 208 -4.53 -15.28 5.44
CA GLU A 208 -5.31 -14.06 5.67
C GLU A 208 -4.85 -12.94 4.73
N THR A 209 -3.58 -12.90 4.34
CA THR A 209 -3.09 -11.96 3.32
C THR A 209 -3.81 -12.14 1.98
N LYS A 210 -4.07 -13.39 1.56
CA LYS A 210 -4.86 -13.66 0.35
C LYS A 210 -6.23 -12.95 0.41
N ARG A 211 -6.93 -13.04 1.54
CA ARG A 211 -8.22 -12.36 1.77
C ARG A 211 -8.07 -10.84 1.86
N LYS A 212 -7.03 -10.35 2.54
CA LYS A 212 -6.68 -8.91 2.60
C LYS A 212 -6.41 -8.32 1.22
N GLY A 213 -5.71 -9.06 0.34
CA GLY A 213 -5.46 -8.70 -1.04
C GLY A 213 -6.76 -8.50 -1.81
N ALA A 214 -7.68 -9.47 -1.74
CA ALA A 214 -8.97 -9.38 -2.40
C ALA A 214 -9.79 -8.17 -1.92
N ARG A 215 -9.85 -7.93 -0.60
CA ARG A 215 -10.52 -6.76 0.00
C ARG A 215 -9.91 -5.44 -0.48
N THR A 216 -8.59 -5.37 -0.56
CA THR A 216 -7.87 -4.16 -0.95
C THR A 216 -8.08 -3.85 -2.42
N PHE A 217 -7.88 -4.81 -3.33
CA PHE A 217 -8.11 -4.61 -4.76
C PHE A 217 -9.57 -4.31 -5.08
N ALA A 218 -10.53 -5.04 -4.48
CA ALA A 218 -11.95 -4.78 -4.70
C ALA A 218 -12.35 -3.35 -4.29
N THR A 219 -11.84 -2.89 -3.13
CA THR A 219 -12.07 -1.50 -2.67
C THR A 219 -11.40 -0.48 -3.59
N ALA A 220 -10.18 -0.74 -4.05
CA ALA A 220 -9.50 0.15 -4.99
C ALA A 220 -10.29 0.28 -6.31
N LEU A 221 -10.79 -0.83 -6.86
CA LEU A 221 -11.60 -0.84 -8.08
C LEU A 221 -12.90 -0.04 -7.90
N GLU A 222 -13.61 -0.22 -6.79
CA GLU A 222 -14.83 0.54 -6.50
C GLU A 222 -14.55 2.04 -6.32
N ASN A 223 -13.46 2.40 -5.64
CA ASN A 223 -13.02 3.79 -5.58
C ASN A 223 -12.71 4.38 -6.95
N MET A 224 -12.18 3.60 -7.90
CA MET A 224 -11.90 4.08 -9.26
C MET A 224 -13.16 4.41 -10.06
N GLU A 225 -14.29 3.75 -9.75
CA GLU A 225 -15.60 4.05 -10.35
C GLU A 225 -16.13 5.41 -9.87
N ARG A 226 -15.86 5.75 -8.60
CA ARG A 226 -16.29 7.01 -7.97
C ARG A 226 -15.36 8.19 -8.22
N TYR A 227 -14.05 7.93 -8.30
CA TYR A 227 -13.01 8.96 -8.40
C TYR A 227 -12.21 8.80 -9.71
N PRO A 228 -12.51 9.57 -10.77
CA PRO A 228 -11.90 9.40 -12.09
C PRO A 228 -10.38 9.64 -12.15
N ASN A 229 -9.82 10.41 -11.22
CA ASN A 229 -8.39 10.70 -11.18
C ASN A 229 -7.60 9.72 -10.29
N TYR A 230 -8.27 8.76 -9.65
CA TYR A 230 -7.62 7.86 -8.69
C TYR A 230 -6.69 6.87 -9.39
N ILE A 231 -5.42 6.86 -8.98
CA ILE A 231 -4.39 5.91 -9.40
C ILE A 231 -3.92 5.13 -8.17
N PHE A 232 -3.85 3.81 -8.33
CA PHE A 232 -3.44 2.87 -7.28
C PHE A 232 -2.22 2.07 -7.71
N GLY A 233 -1.24 1.93 -6.82
CA GLY A 233 -0.04 1.14 -7.03
C GLY A 233 0.00 -0.11 -6.16
N ALA A 234 0.52 -1.22 -6.71
CA ALA A 234 0.78 -2.43 -5.94
C ALA A 234 2.10 -3.10 -6.37
N SER A 235 2.95 -3.41 -5.39
CA SER A 235 4.37 -3.72 -5.57
C SER A 235 4.74 -5.20 -5.73
N GLN A 236 3.86 -6.11 -5.30
CA GLN A 236 4.22 -7.53 -5.09
C GLN A 236 3.53 -8.47 -6.09
N PRO A 237 4.25 -8.99 -7.12
CA PRO A 237 3.80 -10.06 -8.00
C PRO A 237 3.11 -11.23 -7.30
N GLN A 238 3.59 -11.62 -6.12
CA GLN A 238 2.97 -12.68 -5.31
C GLN A 238 1.48 -12.42 -5.00
N LEU A 239 1.09 -11.17 -4.73
CA LEU A 239 -0.31 -10.83 -4.49
C LEU A 239 -1.15 -10.98 -5.76
N PHE A 240 -0.64 -10.52 -6.90
CA PHE A 240 -1.31 -10.69 -8.19
C PHE A 240 -1.46 -12.17 -8.55
N GLN A 241 -0.45 -12.99 -8.29
CA GLN A 241 -0.52 -14.44 -8.47
C GLN A 241 -1.63 -15.06 -7.60
N TRP A 242 -1.76 -14.67 -6.33
CA TRP A 242 -2.85 -15.14 -5.49
C TRP A 242 -4.22 -14.64 -5.96
N MET A 243 -4.34 -13.40 -6.45
CA MET A 243 -5.61 -12.93 -7.04
C MET A 243 -5.98 -13.74 -8.28
N LYS A 244 -5.01 -14.07 -9.12
CA LYS A 244 -5.20 -14.92 -10.30
C LYS A 244 -5.68 -16.33 -9.95
N GLU A 245 -5.13 -16.91 -8.89
CA GLU A 245 -5.45 -18.26 -8.44
C GLU A 245 -6.77 -18.34 -7.68
N ASP A 246 -6.97 -17.46 -6.70
CA ASP A 246 -8.06 -17.55 -5.72
C ASP A 246 -9.28 -16.71 -6.13
N TYR A 247 -9.11 -15.65 -6.95
CA TYR A 247 -10.14 -14.69 -7.32
C TYR A 247 -10.06 -14.28 -8.81
N PRO A 248 -10.22 -15.21 -9.78
CA PRO A 248 -9.94 -14.97 -11.20
C PRO A 248 -10.77 -13.82 -11.81
N GLU A 249 -12.04 -13.67 -11.45
CA GLU A 249 -12.89 -12.57 -11.93
C GLU A 249 -12.41 -11.19 -11.42
N LEU A 250 -11.96 -11.13 -10.16
CA LEU A 250 -11.32 -9.93 -9.60
C LEU A 250 -10.02 -9.64 -10.35
N TYR A 251 -9.22 -10.67 -10.65
CA TYR A 251 -7.96 -10.53 -11.37
C TYR A 251 -8.15 -9.97 -12.79
N GLU A 252 -9.19 -10.38 -13.52
CA GLU A 252 -9.47 -9.80 -14.84
C GLU A 252 -9.87 -8.31 -14.74
N ARG A 253 -10.63 -7.91 -13.71
CA ARG A 253 -10.91 -6.49 -13.44
C ARG A 253 -9.64 -5.71 -13.10
N ILE A 254 -8.72 -6.31 -12.33
CA ILE A 254 -7.40 -5.72 -12.04
C ILE A 254 -6.62 -5.52 -13.35
N LYS A 255 -6.52 -6.54 -14.19
CA LYS A 255 -5.86 -6.48 -15.51
C LYS A 255 -6.44 -5.38 -16.39
N GLN A 256 -7.77 -5.27 -16.42
CA GLN A 256 -8.44 -4.20 -17.15
C GLN A 256 -7.96 -2.83 -16.65
N LYS A 257 -7.98 -2.59 -15.34
CA LYS A 257 -7.53 -1.31 -14.78
C LYS A 257 -6.03 -1.05 -14.93
N ILE A 258 -5.20 -2.09 -15.03
CA ILE A 258 -3.80 -1.95 -15.43
C ILE A 258 -3.69 -1.47 -16.87
N SER A 259 -4.43 -2.07 -17.81
CA SER A 259 -4.43 -1.66 -19.22
C SER A 259 -4.97 -0.23 -19.43
N GLU A 260 -5.85 0.24 -18.55
CA GLU A 260 -6.37 1.60 -18.51
C GLU A 260 -5.40 2.59 -17.84
N GLY A 261 -4.28 2.13 -17.27
CA GLY A 261 -3.31 2.94 -16.53
C GLY A 261 -3.81 3.45 -15.18
N ARG A 262 -4.86 2.83 -14.62
CA ARG A 262 -5.48 3.19 -13.34
C ARG A 262 -4.88 2.41 -12.16
N ILE A 263 -4.44 1.18 -12.41
CA ILE A 263 -3.59 0.42 -11.49
C ILE A 263 -2.18 0.36 -12.07
N GLU A 264 -1.18 0.75 -11.29
CA GLU A 264 0.23 0.62 -11.65
C GLU A 264 0.81 -0.64 -10.98
N PRO A 265 1.27 -1.63 -11.76
CA PRO A 265 2.20 -2.64 -11.26
C PRO A 265 3.51 -1.94 -10.89
N GLN A 266 3.91 -2.04 -9.63
CA GLN A 266 5.07 -1.33 -9.09
C GLN A 266 6.16 -2.31 -8.67
N GLY A 267 7.39 -1.81 -8.60
CA GLY A 267 8.52 -2.57 -8.09
C GLY A 267 9.05 -3.62 -9.07
N ALA A 268 10.24 -4.13 -8.75
CA ALA A 268 10.96 -5.05 -9.63
C ALA A 268 11.06 -6.48 -9.06
N MET A 269 10.88 -6.64 -7.75
CA MET A 269 11.05 -7.91 -7.06
C MET A 269 9.74 -8.72 -6.96
N TRP A 270 9.85 -10.04 -6.80
CA TRP A 270 8.69 -10.95 -6.64
C TRP A 270 7.90 -10.67 -5.36
N VAL A 271 8.61 -10.34 -4.28
CA VAL A 271 8.09 -9.77 -3.04
C VAL A 271 8.94 -8.58 -2.62
N GLU A 272 8.46 -7.78 -1.66
CA GLU A 272 9.32 -6.79 -0.99
C GLU A 272 10.29 -7.50 -0.04
N ALA A 273 11.36 -8.03 -0.60
CA ALA A 273 12.26 -8.95 0.07
C ALA A 273 13.22 -8.25 1.05
N ASP A 274 13.61 -8.96 2.10
CA ASP A 274 14.77 -8.58 2.89
C ASP A 274 16.03 -8.60 2.01
N THR A 275 16.90 -7.62 2.19
CA THR A 275 18.10 -7.45 1.35
C THR A 275 19.42 -7.67 2.08
N ASN A 276 19.37 -8.05 3.36
CA ASN A 276 20.56 -8.32 4.18
C ASN A 276 20.84 -9.82 4.31
N LEU A 277 19.81 -10.62 4.56
CA LEU A 277 19.86 -12.06 4.82
C LEU A 277 19.67 -12.89 3.56
N SER A 278 18.93 -12.36 2.56
CA SER A 278 18.73 -13.01 1.28
C SER A 278 20.06 -13.11 0.51
N GLY A 279 20.36 -14.30 -0.02
CA GLY A 279 21.54 -14.51 -0.85
C GLY A 279 21.51 -13.70 -2.15
N ALA A 280 22.68 -13.39 -2.70
CA ALA A 280 22.79 -12.59 -3.93
C ALA A 280 22.05 -13.20 -5.13
N GLU A 281 22.14 -14.52 -5.33
CA GLU A 281 21.36 -15.21 -6.38
C GLU A 281 19.86 -15.11 -6.11
N ALA A 282 19.43 -15.20 -4.85
CA ALA A 282 18.03 -15.05 -4.50
C ALA A 282 17.52 -13.62 -4.81
N LEU A 283 18.32 -12.58 -4.53
CA LEU A 283 17.98 -11.20 -4.93
C LEU A 283 17.91 -11.03 -6.46
N VAL A 284 18.79 -11.71 -7.22
CA VAL A 284 18.66 -11.77 -8.69
C VAL A 284 17.36 -12.47 -9.09
N ARG A 285 16.98 -13.58 -8.43
CA ARG A 285 15.72 -14.29 -8.68
C ARG A 285 14.49 -13.47 -8.31
N GLN A 286 14.54 -12.69 -7.23
CA GLN A 286 13.50 -11.73 -6.87
C GLN A 286 13.23 -10.80 -8.05
N VAL A 287 14.27 -10.16 -8.59
CA VAL A 287 14.12 -9.22 -9.73
C VAL A 287 13.70 -9.95 -11.02
N LEU A 288 14.32 -11.09 -11.30
CA LEU A 288 14.03 -11.87 -12.51
C LEU A 288 12.57 -12.33 -12.56
N LEU A 289 12.08 -12.96 -11.48
CA LEU A 289 10.72 -13.50 -11.43
C LEU A 289 9.69 -12.38 -11.31
N GLY A 290 10.00 -11.30 -10.58
CA GLY A 290 9.10 -10.16 -10.46
C GLY A 290 8.88 -9.45 -11.79
N LYS A 291 9.96 -9.02 -12.45
CA LYS A 291 9.87 -8.37 -13.78
C LYS A 291 9.26 -9.30 -14.83
N ARG A 292 9.62 -10.59 -14.84
CA ARG A 292 9.04 -11.56 -15.78
C ARG A 292 7.53 -11.70 -15.59
N PHE A 293 7.04 -11.71 -14.34
CA PHE A 293 5.62 -11.79 -14.07
C PHE A 293 4.87 -10.58 -14.64
N PHE A 294 5.32 -9.36 -14.34
CA PHE A 294 4.68 -8.15 -14.85
C PHE A 294 4.74 -8.04 -16.38
N GLN A 295 5.86 -8.43 -16.98
CA GLN A 295 5.97 -8.46 -18.44
C GLN A 295 5.03 -9.48 -19.07
N LYS A 296 4.95 -10.70 -18.50
CA LYS A 296 4.13 -11.78 -19.06
C LYS A 296 2.63 -11.52 -18.88
N GLU A 297 2.22 -11.05 -17.72
CA GLU A 297 0.80 -10.90 -17.37
C GLU A 297 0.21 -9.58 -17.87
N PHE A 298 1.01 -8.50 -17.88
CA PHE A 298 0.53 -7.14 -18.13
C PHE A 298 1.28 -6.41 -19.25
N GLY A 299 2.37 -6.96 -19.79
CA GLY A 299 3.22 -6.27 -20.76
C GLY A 299 3.97 -5.06 -20.17
N ALA A 300 4.09 -5.00 -18.84
CA ALA A 300 4.69 -3.88 -18.14
C ALA A 300 6.19 -4.09 -17.90
N GLU A 301 7.01 -3.16 -18.38
CA GLU A 301 8.43 -3.12 -18.09
C GLU A 301 8.72 -2.20 -16.90
N ILE A 302 9.15 -2.77 -15.78
CA ILE A 302 9.45 -2.00 -14.57
C ILE A 302 10.94 -1.66 -14.49
N ASN A 303 11.26 -0.38 -14.34
CA ASN A 303 12.62 0.16 -14.24
C ASN A 303 12.93 0.79 -12.86
N TYR A 304 12.07 0.58 -11.86
CA TYR A 304 12.29 1.04 -10.49
C TYR A 304 12.03 -0.06 -9.47
N LEU A 305 12.84 -0.10 -8.41
CA LEU A 305 12.62 -0.96 -7.25
C LEU A 305 11.87 -0.18 -6.15
N TRP A 306 10.87 -0.82 -5.55
CA TRP A 306 9.97 -0.26 -4.56
C TRP A 306 10.06 -1.08 -3.28
N LEU A 307 10.75 -0.58 -2.24
CA LEU A 307 10.94 -1.27 -0.96
C LEU A 307 10.75 -0.30 0.22
N PRO A 308 9.51 0.18 0.46
CA PRO A 308 9.23 1.13 1.53
C PRO A 308 9.65 0.58 2.91
N ASP A 309 9.38 -0.69 3.23
CA ASP A 309 9.46 -1.18 4.61
C ASP A 309 10.64 -2.12 4.97
N VAL A 310 11.59 -2.31 4.06
CA VAL A 310 12.71 -3.24 4.28
C VAL A 310 13.75 -2.74 5.30
N PHE A 311 14.26 -3.64 6.14
CA PHE A 311 15.11 -3.29 7.29
C PHE A 311 16.60 -3.10 6.93
N GLY A 312 16.89 -2.11 6.07
CA GLY A 312 18.24 -1.77 5.61
C GLY A 312 18.58 -2.39 4.25
N TYR A 313 19.63 -1.88 3.60
CA TYR A 313 19.92 -2.21 2.20
C TYR A 313 21.39 -2.49 1.90
N SER A 314 21.66 -3.70 1.43
CA SER A 314 23.01 -4.17 1.06
C SER A 314 23.66 -3.33 -0.03
N ALA A 315 24.96 -3.08 0.11
CA ALA A 315 25.77 -2.35 -0.86
C ALA A 315 25.94 -3.04 -2.23
N ALA A 316 25.47 -4.29 -2.38
CA ALA A 316 25.46 -5.01 -3.65
C ALA A 316 24.22 -4.71 -4.50
N LEU A 317 23.14 -4.15 -3.91
CA LEU A 317 21.89 -3.91 -4.62
C LEU A 317 22.05 -3.03 -5.87
N PRO A 318 22.78 -1.89 -5.83
CA PRO A 318 22.94 -1.03 -7.02
C PRO A 318 23.47 -1.78 -8.24
N GLN A 319 24.40 -2.71 -8.04
CA GLN A 319 24.93 -3.55 -9.11
C GLN A 319 23.87 -4.50 -9.69
N ILE A 320 23.13 -5.19 -8.81
CA ILE A 320 22.06 -6.13 -9.21
C ILE A 320 20.98 -5.39 -10.01
N LEU A 321 20.54 -4.23 -9.50
CA LEU A 321 19.53 -3.39 -10.12
C LEU A 321 19.97 -2.89 -11.49
N LYS A 322 21.18 -2.32 -11.58
CA LYS A 322 21.70 -1.80 -12.85
C LYS A 322 21.81 -2.89 -13.92
N LYS A 323 22.32 -4.07 -13.54
CA LYS A 323 22.41 -5.23 -14.45
C LYS A 323 21.06 -5.81 -14.85
N SER A 324 19.99 -5.51 -14.09
CA SER A 324 18.62 -5.94 -14.37
C SER A 324 17.78 -4.88 -15.10
N GLY A 325 18.39 -3.77 -15.54
CA GLY A 325 17.67 -2.66 -16.17
C GLY A 325 16.69 -1.98 -15.19
N VAL A 326 17.09 -1.83 -13.94
CA VAL A 326 16.37 -1.08 -12.91
C VAL A 326 17.24 0.10 -12.51
N ASP A 327 16.82 1.29 -12.88
CA ASP A 327 17.61 2.53 -12.76
C ASP A 327 17.24 3.36 -11.53
N TYR A 328 16.05 3.12 -10.96
CA TYR A 328 15.55 3.86 -9.81
C TYR A 328 15.29 2.95 -8.60
N PHE A 329 15.38 3.53 -7.40
CA PHE A 329 15.10 2.88 -6.13
C PHE A 329 14.30 3.80 -5.22
N MET A 330 13.29 3.26 -4.54
CA MET A 330 12.51 3.98 -3.53
C MET A 330 12.43 3.22 -2.22
N THR A 331 12.63 3.94 -1.11
CA THR A 331 12.50 3.44 0.25
C THR A 331 11.94 4.50 1.22
N GLN A 332 11.32 4.05 2.31
CA GLN A 332 10.95 4.87 3.46
C GLN A 332 11.87 4.65 4.66
N LYS A 333 12.26 3.39 4.91
CA LYS A 333 12.67 2.91 6.24
C LYS A 333 13.90 3.61 6.81
N MET A 334 14.76 4.18 5.96
CA MET A 334 15.94 4.95 6.38
C MET A 334 15.61 6.21 7.20
N SER A 335 14.37 6.71 7.11
CA SER A 335 13.87 7.79 7.98
C SER A 335 13.73 7.37 9.46
N TRP A 336 13.84 6.07 9.77
CA TRP A 336 13.66 5.53 11.12
C TRP A 336 14.97 5.26 11.86
N ASN A 337 16.10 5.78 11.38
CA ASN A 337 17.38 5.69 12.09
C ASN A 337 17.26 6.27 13.51
N GLN A 338 17.92 5.60 14.46
CA GLN A 338 17.82 5.95 15.88
C GLN A 338 18.68 7.14 16.28
N VAL A 339 19.86 7.27 15.67
CA VAL A 339 20.87 8.27 16.05
C VAL A 339 21.14 9.23 14.91
N ASN A 340 21.43 8.72 13.70
CA ASN A 340 21.82 9.57 12.58
C ASN A 340 20.67 9.75 11.59
N ILE A 341 20.19 10.99 11.49
CA ILE A 341 19.20 11.35 10.47
C ILE A 341 19.89 11.30 9.10
N PHE A 342 19.43 10.40 8.22
CA PHE A 342 20.04 10.21 6.90
C PHE A 342 20.04 11.51 6.07
N PRO A 343 21.15 11.93 5.44
CA PRO A 343 21.33 13.31 4.99
C PRO A 343 20.54 13.72 3.74
N HIS A 344 19.99 12.77 2.97
CA HIS A 344 19.38 13.04 1.66
C HIS A 344 18.07 12.29 1.45
N HIS A 345 17.17 12.88 0.67
CA HIS A 345 16.01 12.19 0.12
C HIS A 345 16.19 11.85 -1.35
N SER A 346 17.04 12.55 -2.10
CA SER A 346 17.30 12.28 -3.52
C SER A 346 18.81 12.20 -3.77
N PHE A 347 19.32 11.04 -4.18
CA PHE A 347 20.76 10.80 -4.30
C PHE A 347 21.10 9.68 -5.29
N TYR A 348 22.34 9.65 -5.77
CA TYR A 348 22.91 8.48 -6.45
C TYR A 348 23.35 7.45 -5.43
N TRP A 349 22.71 6.29 -5.40
CA TRP A 349 23.14 5.17 -4.57
C TRP A 349 24.14 4.31 -5.34
N GLN A 350 25.40 4.36 -4.91
CA GLN A 350 26.52 3.67 -5.55
C GLN A 350 26.92 2.44 -4.73
N GLY A 351 26.98 1.29 -5.39
CA GLY A 351 27.46 0.04 -4.82
C GLY A 351 28.98 -0.01 -4.70
N ILE A 352 29.49 -1.03 -4.01
CA ILE A 352 30.94 -1.21 -3.78
C ILE A 352 31.75 -1.43 -5.08
N ASP A 353 31.09 -1.82 -6.18
CA ASP A 353 31.71 -2.02 -7.49
C ASP A 353 31.71 -0.75 -8.35
N GLY A 354 31.09 0.34 -7.89
CA GLY A 354 30.93 1.58 -8.62
C GLY A 354 29.66 1.68 -9.48
N SER A 355 28.87 0.61 -9.60
CA SER A 355 27.54 0.69 -10.22
C SER A 355 26.64 1.62 -9.39
N ALA A 356 25.83 2.45 -10.03
CA ALA A 356 24.95 3.38 -9.34
C ALA A 356 23.54 3.40 -9.93
N VAL A 357 22.56 3.61 -9.05
CA VAL A 357 21.14 3.84 -9.37
C VAL A 357 20.68 5.12 -8.67
N LEU A 358 19.62 5.75 -9.17
CA LEU A 358 19.03 6.92 -8.54
C LEU A 358 18.06 6.48 -7.44
N ALA A 359 18.23 7.00 -6.23
CA ALA A 359 17.42 6.66 -5.07
C ALA A 359 16.59 7.86 -4.59
N HIS A 360 15.31 7.62 -4.29
CA HIS A 360 14.43 8.59 -3.66
C HIS A 360 13.86 8.03 -2.34
N MET A 361 13.93 8.81 -1.27
CA MET A 361 13.26 8.56 0.00
C MET A 361 12.10 9.52 0.17
N LEU A 362 11.00 9.04 0.75
CA LEU A 362 9.77 9.81 0.89
C LEU A 362 9.94 10.93 1.94
N PRO A 363 9.87 12.23 1.56
CA PRO A 363 10.08 13.33 2.49
C PRO A 363 9.05 13.42 3.62
N GLU A 364 7.86 12.85 3.41
CA GLU A 364 6.84 12.79 4.46
C GLU A 364 7.20 11.84 5.61
N GLU A 365 8.24 11.02 5.45
CA GLU A 365 8.65 10.01 6.43
C GLU A 365 7.56 8.94 6.72
N THR A 366 6.61 8.76 5.81
CA THR A 366 5.58 7.71 5.84
C THR A 366 5.10 7.30 4.44
N TYR A 367 4.80 6.01 4.27
CA TYR A 367 4.13 5.46 3.06
C TYR A 367 2.62 5.29 3.26
N ASN A 368 2.13 5.80 4.39
CA ASN A 368 0.75 5.81 4.84
C ASN A 368 0.24 7.26 4.99
N SER A 369 0.47 8.08 3.96
CA SER A 369 0.10 9.51 4.00
C SER A 369 -1.41 9.69 4.18
N PRO A 370 -1.87 10.58 5.08
CA PRO A 370 -3.27 10.94 5.22
C PRO A 370 -3.78 11.81 4.04
N ALA A 371 -2.89 12.21 3.12
CA ALA A 371 -3.16 13.03 1.94
C ALA A 371 -3.86 14.37 2.24
N GLY A 372 -3.49 15.01 3.35
CA GLY A 372 -4.03 16.31 3.78
C GLY A 372 -3.02 17.47 3.69
N PRO A 373 -3.45 18.71 3.96
CA PRO A 373 -2.57 19.88 4.00
C PRO A 373 -1.31 19.71 4.85
N ARG A 374 -1.40 19.05 6.01
CA ARG A 374 -0.23 18.77 6.86
C ARG A 374 0.79 17.81 6.24
N ALA A 375 0.33 16.88 5.41
CA ALA A 375 1.21 15.96 4.68
C ALA A 375 2.05 16.75 3.66
N VAL A 376 1.39 17.63 2.89
CA VAL A 376 2.05 18.52 1.92
C VAL A 376 3.08 19.41 2.60
N MET A 377 2.71 20.08 3.70
CA MET A 377 3.65 20.92 4.45
C MET A 377 4.83 20.11 5.01
N LYS A 378 4.58 18.91 5.53
CA LYS A 378 5.65 18.04 6.03
C LYS A 378 6.64 17.67 4.92
N ILE A 379 6.16 17.38 3.72
CA ILE A 379 7.02 17.12 2.54
C ILE A 379 7.88 18.36 2.24
N GLU A 380 7.28 19.55 2.17
CA GLU A 380 7.99 20.80 1.91
C GLU A 380 9.07 21.08 2.97
N ASP A 381 8.75 20.91 4.25
CA ASP A 381 9.67 21.16 5.36
C ASP A 381 10.83 20.15 5.39
N ASN A 382 10.52 18.87 5.25
CA ASN A 382 11.49 17.79 5.42
C ASN A 382 12.36 17.53 4.18
N TYR A 383 11.93 17.91 2.98
CA TYR A 383 12.66 17.54 1.76
C TYR A 383 14.07 18.16 1.71
N LYS A 384 15.09 17.37 2.05
CA LYS A 384 16.48 17.82 2.21
C LYS A 384 17.13 18.31 0.92
N ASP A 385 16.70 17.78 -0.22
CA ASP A 385 17.26 18.09 -1.54
C ASP A 385 16.38 19.03 -2.37
N LYS A 386 15.43 19.73 -1.73
CA LYS A 386 14.53 20.74 -2.36
C LYS A 386 15.24 21.93 -3.01
N GLY A 387 16.53 22.13 -2.74
CA GLY A 387 17.37 23.09 -3.45
C GLY A 387 17.95 22.58 -4.78
N VAL A 388 17.76 21.29 -5.07
CA VAL A 388 18.22 20.60 -6.29
C VAL A 388 17.04 20.14 -7.15
N SER A 389 15.99 19.58 -6.53
CA SER A 389 14.80 19.09 -7.22
C SER A 389 13.52 19.65 -6.62
N GLU A 390 12.58 19.99 -7.50
CA GLU A 390 11.25 20.46 -7.13
C GLU A 390 10.22 19.32 -7.11
N HIS A 391 10.61 18.08 -7.47
CA HIS A 391 9.70 16.93 -7.52
C HIS A 391 9.80 16.11 -6.23
N ALA A 392 8.66 15.81 -5.62
CA ALA A 392 8.56 14.93 -4.45
C ALA A 392 7.43 13.92 -4.62
N LEU A 393 7.59 12.75 -3.99
CA LEU A 393 6.63 11.66 -4.06
C LEU A 393 5.85 11.52 -2.74
N MET A 394 4.52 11.39 -2.83
CA MET A 394 3.60 11.13 -1.73
C MET A 394 2.94 9.76 -1.94
N LEU A 395 3.06 8.87 -0.96
CA LEU A 395 2.36 7.59 -0.93
C LEU A 395 1.22 7.70 0.07
N PHE A 396 -0.02 7.68 -0.40
CA PHE A 396 -1.19 7.83 0.46
C PHE A 396 -1.97 6.54 0.59
N GLY A 397 -2.62 6.39 1.74
CA GLY A 397 -3.45 5.24 2.06
C GLY A 397 -3.12 4.66 3.42
N ILE A 398 -3.72 3.49 3.67
CA ILE A 398 -3.53 2.71 4.88
C ILE A 398 -2.81 1.41 4.47
N GLY A 399 -1.62 1.18 5.02
CA GLY A 399 -0.74 0.05 4.76
C GLY A 399 -0.57 -0.87 5.96
N ASP A 400 0.57 -1.57 6.03
CA ASP A 400 0.98 -2.48 7.12
C ASP A 400 0.01 -3.64 7.37
N GLY A 401 -0.80 -3.98 6.38
CA GLY A 401 -1.90 -4.94 6.53
C GLY A 401 -3.03 -4.80 5.53
N GLY A 402 -2.88 -3.91 4.55
CA GLY A 402 -3.85 -3.68 3.49
C GLY A 402 -4.86 -2.59 3.81
N GLY A 403 -6.00 -2.62 3.12
CA GLY A 403 -7.01 -1.58 3.20
C GLY A 403 -6.81 -0.55 2.10
N GLY A 404 -5.61 0.03 1.98
CA GLY A 404 -5.29 1.04 0.95
C GLY A 404 -6.07 2.34 1.11
N PRO A 405 -6.03 3.24 0.12
CA PRO A 405 -6.74 4.51 0.18
C PRO A 405 -8.25 4.35 0.42
N GLY A 406 -8.78 5.13 1.35
CA GLY A 406 -10.21 5.31 1.57
C GLY A 406 -10.75 6.55 0.88
N GLU A 407 -12.06 6.73 0.97
CA GLU A 407 -12.78 7.90 0.44
C GLU A 407 -12.21 9.21 1.00
N GLU A 408 -11.87 9.23 2.29
CA GLU A 408 -11.29 10.38 2.97
C GLU A 408 -9.98 10.87 2.34
N HIS A 409 -9.14 9.97 1.81
CA HIS A 409 -7.91 10.36 1.13
C HIS A 409 -8.21 11.05 -0.21
N LEU A 410 -9.16 10.49 -0.97
CA LEU A 410 -9.52 10.97 -2.30
C LEU A 410 -10.25 12.31 -2.24
N GLU A 411 -11.13 12.48 -1.25
CA GLU A 411 -11.84 13.73 -0.99
C GLU A 411 -10.89 14.86 -0.56
N ARG A 412 -9.85 14.56 0.23
CA ARG A 412 -8.81 15.54 0.58
C ARG A 412 -7.99 15.92 -0.65
N LEU A 413 -7.51 14.94 -1.42
CA LEU A 413 -6.71 15.17 -2.62
C LEU A 413 -7.42 16.05 -3.64
N GLU A 414 -8.71 15.85 -3.87
CA GLU A 414 -9.51 16.70 -4.77
C GLU A 414 -9.52 18.16 -4.32
N ARG A 415 -9.56 18.41 -3.00
CA ARG A 415 -9.59 19.76 -2.41
C ARG A 415 -8.23 20.43 -2.37
N ILE A 416 -7.15 19.66 -2.18
CA ILE A 416 -5.80 20.21 -2.05
C ILE A 416 -5.01 20.26 -3.37
N GLN A 417 -5.54 19.68 -4.46
CA GLN A 417 -4.86 19.50 -5.75
C GLN A 417 -4.00 20.70 -6.19
N ASN A 418 -4.51 21.92 -6.03
CA ASN A 418 -3.76 23.15 -6.28
C ASN A 418 -4.26 24.28 -5.36
N LEU A 419 -4.45 23.98 -4.06
CA LEU A 419 -4.98 24.94 -3.10
C LEU A 419 -3.95 26.04 -2.80
N ALA A 420 -4.32 27.30 -2.99
CA ALA A 420 -3.38 28.42 -2.82
C ALA A 420 -2.83 28.49 -1.39
N GLY A 421 -1.50 28.37 -1.26
CA GLY A 421 -0.76 28.27 -0.01
C GLY A 421 -0.17 26.88 0.29
N LEU A 422 -0.37 25.91 -0.60
CA LEU A 422 0.29 24.60 -0.60
C LEU A 422 0.95 24.35 -1.95
N SER A 423 1.99 23.51 -2.00
CA SER A 423 2.47 22.95 -3.26
C SER A 423 1.38 22.10 -3.94
N PRO A 424 1.26 22.17 -5.28
CA PRO A 424 0.30 21.37 -6.03
C PRO A 424 0.56 19.87 -5.86
N VAL A 425 -0.54 19.13 -5.71
CA VAL A 425 -0.54 17.67 -5.57
C VAL A 425 -1.30 17.07 -6.75
N ARG A 426 -0.67 16.16 -7.48
CA ARG A 426 -1.28 15.49 -8.62
C ARG A 426 -1.25 13.99 -8.41
N GLN A 427 -2.39 13.34 -8.59
CA GLN A 427 -2.44 11.89 -8.69
C GLN A 427 -1.86 11.44 -10.03
N GLU A 428 -0.80 10.64 -9.99
CA GLU A 428 -0.12 10.08 -11.16
C GLU A 428 0.67 8.81 -10.79
N THR A 429 1.19 8.11 -11.79
CA THR A 429 1.99 6.90 -11.59
C THR A 429 3.37 7.24 -11.01
N ALA A 430 3.96 6.31 -10.26
CA ALA A 430 5.33 6.44 -9.78
C ALA A 430 6.32 6.55 -10.95
N ALA A 431 6.05 5.87 -12.07
CA ALA A 431 6.82 6.02 -13.29
C ALA A 431 6.89 7.48 -13.80
N CYS A 432 5.78 8.21 -13.78
CA CYS A 432 5.74 9.62 -14.17
C CYS A 432 6.59 10.48 -13.23
N PHE A 433 6.53 10.22 -11.91
CA PHE A 433 7.39 10.88 -10.95
C PHE A 433 8.88 10.64 -11.26
N PHE A 434 9.31 9.38 -11.40
CA PHE A 434 10.72 9.06 -11.64
C PHE A 434 11.23 9.65 -12.96
N GLU A 435 10.42 9.69 -14.00
CA GLU A 435 10.80 10.30 -15.28
C GLU A 435 11.05 11.81 -15.17
N GLN A 436 10.22 12.53 -14.40
CA GLN A 436 10.39 13.97 -14.17
C GLN A 436 11.55 14.26 -13.21
N TRP A 437 11.61 13.51 -12.10
CA TRP A 437 12.62 13.64 -11.07
C TRP A 437 14.03 13.31 -11.59
N ALA A 438 14.18 12.31 -12.47
CA ALA A 438 15.47 11.97 -13.08
C ALA A 438 16.04 13.11 -13.95
N LYS A 439 15.18 13.94 -14.57
CA LYS A 439 15.63 15.11 -15.36
C LYS A 439 16.29 16.17 -14.47
N ASP A 440 15.92 16.26 -13.19
CA ASP A 440 16.60 17.14 -12.23
C ASP A 440 18.00 16.62 -11.88
N ALA A 441 18.18 15.29 -11.89
CA ALA A 441 19.51 14.68 -11.76
C ALA A 441 20.38 15.00 -12.98
N GLU A 442 19.85 14.95 -14.20
CA GLU A 442 20.61 15.22 -15.45
C GLU A 442 20.99 16.70 -15.67
N ARG A 443 20.30 17.63 -15.01
CA ARG A 443 20.66 19.06 -15.00
C ARG A 443 21.91 19.35 -14.17
N SER A 444 22.32 18.39 -13.34
CA SER A 444 23.68 18.33 -12.83
C SER A 444 24.60 17.80 -13.91
N ASP A 445 25.86 18.19 -13.93
CA ASP A 445 26.84 17.87 -14.98
C ASP A 445 27.22 16.38 -15.12
N GLY A 446 26.31 15.46 -14.73
CA GLY A 446 26.50 14.02 -14.77
C GLY A 446 27.49 13.50 -13.73
N THR A 447 28.01 14.38 -12.87
CA THR A 447 28.91 14.03 -11.78
C THR A 447 28.22 14.22 -10.44
N ALA A 448 28.39 13.25 -9.52
CA ALA A 448 27.99 13.42 -8.13
C ALA A 448 28.55 14.75 -7.62
N ARG A 449 27.70 15.50 -6.90
CA ARG A 449 27.97 16.87 -6.42
C ARG A 449 29.47 17.10 -6.11
N SER A 450 30.17 17.75 -7.03
CA SER A 450 31.57 18.16 -6.86
C SER A 450 31.60 19.62 -6.42
N PHE A 451 32.75 20.11 -5.95
CA PHE A 451 32.84 21.46 -5.37
C PHE A 451 32.45 22.51 -6.43
N GLY A 452 31.23 23.08 -6.31
CA GLY A 452 30.71 24.11 -7.22
C GLY A 452 29.58 23.67 -8.18
N THR A 453 29.12 22.41 -8.16
CA THR A 453 28.06 21.93 -9.08
C THR A 453 26.71 21.74 -8.37
N ARG A 454 25.61 22.07 -9.06
CA ARG A 454 24.23 21.76 -8.61
C ARG A 454 23.92 20.33 -9.05
N GLY A 455 23.58 19.44 -8.11
CA GLY A 455 23.21 18.06 -8.43
C GLY A 455 22.94 17.19 -7.22
N PHE A 456 22.41 16.00 -7.48
CA PHE A 456 22.18 15.01 -6.43
C PHE A 456 23.53 14.50 -5.87
N PRO A 457 23.65 14.33 -4.55
CA PRO A 457 24.83 13.76 -3.92
C PRO A 457 24.93 12.26 -4.22
N ALA A 458 26.10 11.68 -3.97
CA ALA A 458 26.29 10.24 -4.01
C ALA A 458 26.38 9.66 -2.58
N TRP A 459 25.74 8.51 -2.37
CA TRP A 459 25.94 7.67 -1.21
C TRP A 459 26.61 6.37 -1.64
N VAL A 460 27.81 6.11 -1.13
CA VAL A 460 28.61 4.93 -1.50
C VAL A 460 28.50 3.87 -0.42
N GLY A 461 28.09 2.67 -0.82
CA GLY A 461 28.03 1.50 0.06
C GLY A 461 26.62 1.18 0.56
N GLU A 462 26.55 0.64 1.77
CA GLU A 462 25.32 0.16 2.40
C GLU A 462 24.43 1.32 2.83
N LEU A 463 23.12 1.18 2.69
CA LEU A 463 22.15 2.02 3.41
C LEU A 463 21.83 1.31 4.73
N TYR A 464 22.69 1.55 5.72
CA TYR A 464 22.61 0.93 7.04
C TYR A 464 21.46 1.51 7.87
N LEU A 465 20.48 0.66 8.21
CA LEU A 465 19.38 1.03 9.11
C LEU A 465 19.80 0.81 10.56
N GLU A 466 19.80 1.86 11.37
CA GLU A 466 20.19 1.84 12.79
C GLU A 466 19.12 1.26 13.72
N ARG A 467 18.15 0.53 13.16
CA ARG A 467 16.99 -0.01 13.86
C ARG A 467 16.78 -1.47 13.45
N HIS A 468 16.10 -2.22 14.30
CA HIS A 468 15.72 -3.62 14.06
C HIS A 468 16.89 -4.61 13.93
N SER A 469 18.11 -4.31 14.40
CA SER A 469 19.26 -5.21 14.25
C SER A 469 19.08 -6.61 14.87
N GLY A 470 18.14 -6.79 15.82
CA GLY A 470 17.79 -8.10 16.37
C GLY A 470 17.20 -9.08 15.34
N THR A 471 16.66 -8.56 14.22
CA THR A 471 16.12 -9.36 13.11
C THR A 471 17.21 -10.17 12.39
N LEU A 472 18.48 -9.79 12.54
CA LEU A 472 19.59 -10.56 11.99
C LEU A 472 19.77 -11.93 12.68
N THR A 473 19.30 -12.07 13.94
CA THR A 473 19.55 -13.27 14.77
C THR A 473 18.31 -14.08 15.16
N THR A 474 17.14 -13.45 15.26
CA THR A 474 15.90 -14.14 15.64
C THR A 474 15.49 -15.20 14.61
N GLU A 475 14.63 -16.15 14.97
CA GLU A 475 14.11 -17.20 14.06
C GLU A 475 15.22 -17.93 13.27
N ALA A 476 16.30 -18.29 13.97
CA ALA A 476 17.50 -18.88 13.38
C ALA A 476 17.24 -20.13 12.54
N LYS A 477 16.23 -20.93 12.90
CA LYS A 477 15.84 -22.13 12.13
C LYS A 477 15.24 -21.77 10.77
N ASN A 478 14.42 -20.72 10.70
CA ASN A 478 13.86 -20.23 9.45
C ASN A 478 14.97 -19.72 8.51
N LYS A 479 15.91 -18.92 9.07
CA LYS A 479 17.09 -18.43 8.36
C LYS A 479 18.00 -19.57 7.89
N TRP A 480 18.20 -20.61 8.71
CA TRP A 480 18.97 -21.80 8.34
C TRP A 480 18.35 -22.53 7.16
N TYR A 481 17.02 -22.74 7.17
CA TYR A 481 16.33 -23.35 6.03
C TYR A 481 16.40 -22.49 4.78
N ASN A 482 16.23 -21.17 4.86
CA ASN A 482 16.43 -20.29 3.71
C ASN A 482 17.81 -20.50 3.09
N ARG A 483 18.87 -20.49 3.92
CA ARG A 483 20.24 -20.68 3.42
C ARG A 483 20.47 -22.06 2.83
N ARG A 484 19.90 -23.12 3.43
CA ARG A 484 19.97 -24.49 2.91
C ARG A 484 19.25 -24.62 1.58
N MET A 485 18.06 -24.03 1.45
CA MET A 485 17.31 -24.02 0.20
C MET A 485 18.04 -23.26 -0.91
N GLU A 486 18.67 -22.11 -0.63
CA GLU A 486 19.49 -21.40 -1.62
C GLU A 486 20.63 -22.28 -2.15
N GLN A 487 21.26 -23.07 -1.28
CA GLN A 487 22.35 -23.98 -1.64
C GLN A 487 21.84 -25.17 -2.46
N ALA A 488 20.79 -25.85 -1.98
CA ALA A 488 20.19 -27.01 -2.63
C ALA A 488 19.56 -26.63 -4.00
N LEU A 489 18.83 -25.50 -4.02
CA LEU A 489 18.66 -24.53 -5.11
C LEU A 489 19.70 -24.67 -6.22
N ARG A 490 20.84 -24.06 -5.93
CA ARG A 490 21.95 -23.99 -6.85
C ARG A 490 22.42 -25.39 -7.26
N GLU A 491 22.60 -26.30 -6.32
CA GLU A 491 23.11 -27.65 -6.60
C GLU A 491 22.22 -28.40 -7.59
N LEU A 492 20.91 -28.41 -7.38
CA LEU A 492 19.95 -29.01 -8.31
C LEU A 492 20.03 -28.37 -9.70
N GLU A 493 20.04 -27.04 -9.80
CA GLU A 493 20.09 -26.36 -11.09
C GLU A 493 21.36 -26.71 -11.88
N TRP A 494 22.52 -26.72 -11.21
CA TRP A 494 23.79 -27.10 -11.82
C TRP A 494 23.81 -28.57 -12.24
N THR A 495 23.41 -29.48 -11.34
CA THR A 495 23.37 -30.92 -11.61
C THR A 495 22.41 -31.25 -12.76
N ALA A 496 21.21 -30.66 -12.76
CA ALA A 496 20.23 -30.88 -13.82
C ALA A 496 20.71 -30.38 -15.20
N ILE A 497 21.49 -29.31 -15.25
CA ILE A 497 22.12 -28.84 -16.49
C ILE A 497 23.16 -29.85 -16.99
N PHE A 498 24.04 -30.34 -16.11
CA PHE A 498 25.10 -31.28 -16.51
C PHE A 498 24.57 -32.68 -16.84
N ALA A 499 23.54 -33.14 -16.13
CA ALA A 499 22.91 -34.45 -16.35
C ALA A 499 22.29 -34.58 -17.75
N GLY A 500 21.96 -33.46 -18.39
CA GLY A 500 21.21 -33.46 -19.63
C GLY A 500 19.77 -33.98 -19.45
N GLY A 501 19.04 -34.06 -20.57
CA GLY A 501 17.62 -34.42 -20.57
C GLY A 501 16.69 -33.23 -20.29
N GLU A 502 15.49 -33.52 -19.79
CA GLU A 502 14.49 -32.48 -19.51
C GLU A 502 14.83 -31.72 -18.22
N TYR A 503 15.19 -30.44 -18.35
CA TYR A 503 15.43 -29.55 -17.22
C TYR A 503 14.11 -29.21 -16.52
N PRO A 504 13.97 -29.40 -15.19
CA PRO A 504 12.70 -29.29 -14.47
C PRO A 504 12.27 -27.84 -14.22
N SER A 505 12.24 -27.02 -15.28
CA SER A 505 12.02 -25.57 -15.27
C SER A 505 10.79 -25.15 -14.48
N ALA A 506 9.64 -25.78 -14.78
CA ALA A 506 8.37 -25.42 -14.16
C ALA A 506 8.37 -25.71 -12.66
N ARG A 507 9.01 -26.81 -12.24
CA ARG A 507 9.06 -27.19 -10.83
C ARG A 507 10.05 -26.33 -10.05
N LEU A 508 11.24 -26.08 -10.62
CA LEU A 508 12.21 -25.14 -10.05
C LEU A 508 11.62 -23.75 -9.88
N GLU A 509 10.89 -23.24 -10.88
CA GLU A 509 10.24 -21.93 -10.77
C GLU A 509 9.20 -21.91 -9.65
N ALA A 510 8.40 -22.98 -9.49
CA ALA A 510 7.44 -23.09 -8.39
C ALA A 510 8.11 -23.10 -7.01
N ILE A 511 9.18 -23.88 -6.83
CA ILE A 511 9.92 -23.94 -5.56
C ILE A 511 10.63 -22.61 -5.28
N TRP A 512 11.25 -21.99 -6.29
CA TRP A 512 11.84 -20.66 -6.15
C TRP A 512 10.82 -19.63 -5.70
N ARG A 513 9.65 -19.54 -6.35
CA ARG A 513 8.60 -18.58 -5.94
C ARG A 513 8.21 -18.73 -4.47
N GLU A 514 8.12 -19.96 -3.97
CA GLU A 514 7.80 -20.23 -2.56
C GLU A 514 8.97 -19.88 -1.62
N VAL A 515 10.22 -20.19 -1.98
CA VAL A 515 11.39 -19.73 -1.22
C VAL A 515 11.44 -18.21 -1.17
N LEU A 516 11.23 -17.53 -2.30
CA LEU A 516 11.22 -16.07 -2.40
C LEU A 516 10.08 -15.43 -1.60
N LEU A 517 8.92 -16.08 -1.50
CA LEU A 517 7.83 -15.65 -0.60
C LEU A 517 8.32 -15.58 0.84
N TYR A 518 9.05 -16.59 1.32
CA TYR A 518 9.58 -16.59 2.69
C TYR A 518 10.75 -15.64 2.91
N GLN A 519 11.30 -15.05 1.85
CA GLN A 519 12.28 -13.96 1.91
C GLN A 519 11.65 -12.57 2.09
N PHE A 520 10.32 -12.49 2.20
CA PHE A 520 9.62 -11.27 2.56
C PHE A 520 10.18 -10.64 3.85
N HIS A 521 10.21 -9.30 3.92
CA HIS A 521 10.95 -8.55 4.94
C HIS A 521 10.45 -8.71 6.38
N ASP A 522 9.28 -9.31 6.62
CA ASP A 522 8.89 -9.74 7.98
C ASP A 522 9.15 -11.23 8.26
N ILE A 523 9.07 -12.07 7.22
CA ILE A 523 9.19 -13.52 7.38
C ILE A 523 10.65 -13.91 7.60
N LEU A 524 11.56 -13.58 6.68
CA LEU A 524 12.96 -13.98 6.79
C LEU A 524 13.69 -13.31 7.96
N PRO A 525 13.53 -11.99 8.19
CA PRO A 525 14.14 -11.31 9.32
C PRO A 525 13.55 -11.75 10.66
N GLY A 526 12.38 -12.40 10.68
CA GLY A 526 11.88 -13.09 11.86
C GLY A 526 11.05 -12.18 12.80
N SER A 527 10.21 -11.31 12.24
CA SER A 527 9.35 -10.33 12.93
C SER A 527 7.84 -10.64 12.88
N SER A 528 7.44 -11.82 12.41
CA SER A 528 6.05 -12.28 12.31
C SER A 528 5.58 -13.07 13.55
N ILE A 529 4.29 -13.41 13.61
CA ILE A 529 3.74 -14.29 14.66
C ILE A 529 4.21 -15.74 14.49
N LYS A 530 4.22 -16.50 15.60
CA LYS A 530 4.62 -17.93 15.64
C LYS A 530 4.00 -18.77 14.51
N ARG A 531 2.72 -18.56 14.20
CA ARG A 531 2.00 -19.34 13.19
C ARG A 531 2.65 -19.24 11.80
N VAL A 532 3.19 -18.08 11.43
CA VAL A 532 3.90 -17.89 10.16
C VAL A 532 5.13 -18.81 10.10
N TYR A 533 5.89 -18.93 11.19
CA TYR A 533 7.05 -19.81 11.27
C TYR A 533 6.70 -21.30 11.32
N ASP A 534 5.61 -21.66 12.01
CA ASP A 534 5.13 -23.05 12.00
C ASP A 534 4.80 -23.50 10.57
N GLU A 535 4.14 -22.62 9.80
CA GLU A 535 3.77 -22.85 8.40
C GLU A 535 5.01 -22.84 7.49
N SER A 536 5.91 -21.85 7.59
CA SER A 536 7.10 -21.76 6.73
C SER A 536 8.09 -22.90 6.97
N LEU A 537 8.32 -23.30 8.23
CA LEU A 537 9.25 -24.38 8.56
C LEU A 537 8.77 -25.74 8.06
N ALA A 538 7.45 -25.99 8.08
CA ALA A 538 6.88 -27.21 7.52
C ALA A 538 7.12 -27.26 6.00
N ARG A 539 6.81 -26.15 5.31
CA ARG A 539 6.98 -26.04 3.85
C ARG A 539 8.44 -26.08 3.41
N TYR A 540 9.34 -25.43 4.15
CA TYR A 540 10.78 -25.54 3.90
C TYR A 540 11.29 -26.97 3.97
N ARG A 541 10.80 -27.79 4.92
CA ARG A 541 11.19 -29.20 5.00
C ARG A 541 10.73 -29.97 3.78
N GLU A 542 9.46 -29.82 3.39
CA GLU A 542 8.88 -30.49 2.23
C GLU A 542 9.62 -30.11 0.93
N MET A 543 9.87 -28.81 0.73
CA MET A 543 10.64 -28.33 -0.44
C MET A 543 12.08 -28.84 -0.43
N PHE A 544 12.74 -28.90 0.73
CA PHE A 544 14.11 -29.37 0.84
C PHE A 544 14.22 -30.86 0.47
N GLU A 545 13.34 -31.70 1.01
CA GLU A 545 13.27 -33.14 0.69
C GLU A 545 13.02 -33.37 -0.81
N GLU A 546 12.15 -32.56 -1.42
CA GLU A 546 11.88 -32.64 -2.85
C GLU A 546 13.09 -32.22 -3.71
N VAL A 547 13.78 -31.14 -3.34
CA VAL A 547 14.98 -30.69 -4.07
C VAL A 547 16.10 -31.73 -3.99
N GLU A 548 16.31 -32.35 -2.84
CA GLU A 548 17.26 -33.44 -2.68
C GLU A 548 16.90 -34.64 -3.56
N GLU A 549 15.61 -35.05 -3.60
CA GLU A 549 15.17 -36.14 -4.46
C GLU A 549 15.39 -35.83 -5.95
N LEU A 550 15.06 -34.61 -6.39
CA LEU A 550 15.30 -34.17 -7.76
C LEU A 550 16.80 -34.14 -8.09
N THR A 551 17.64 -33.79 -7.12
CA THR A 551 19.10 -33.75 -7.29
C THR A 551 19.64 -35.17 -7.45
N CYS A 552 19.27 -36.10 -6.56
CA CYS A 552 19.64 -37.52 -6.67
C CYS A 552 19.24 -38.11 -8.03
N ARG A 553 18.03 -37.84 -8.51
CA ARG A 553 17.58 -38.31 -9.84
C ARG A 553 18.40 -37.73 -10.99
N ALA A 554 18.94 -36.51 -10.85
CA ALA A 554 19.82 -35.90 -11.85
C ALA A 554 21.24 -36.48 -11.75
N GLU A 555 21.73 -36.75 -10.54
CA GLU A 555 23.02 -37.44 -10.31
C GLU A 555 23.00 -38.87 -10.84
N ASP A 556 21.90 -39.61 -10.66
CA ASP A 556 21.71 -40.96 -11.22
C ASP A 556 21.76 -40.99 -12.75
N ARG A 557 21.47 -39.86 -13.41
CA ARG A 557 21.61 -39.73 -14.88
C ARG A 557 23.02 -39.35 -15.31
N LEU A 558 23.78 -38.71 -14.42
CA LEU A 558 25.18 -38.34 -14.66
C LEU A 558 26.11 -39.54 -14.52
N ALA A 559 25.81 -40.43 -13.58
CA ALA A 559 26.53 -41.68 -13.33
C ALA A 559 26.32 -42.69 -14.46
#